data_AF-X1GN09-F1
#
_entry.id   AF-X1GN09-F1
#
_cell.length_a   1.000
_cell.length_b   1.000
_cell.length_c   1.000
_cell.angle_alpha   90.00
_cell.angle_beta   90.00
_cell.angle_gamma   90.00
#
_symmetry.space_group_name_H-M   'P 1'
#
loop_
_entity.id
_entity.type
_entity.pdbx_description
1 polymer ?
#
loop_
_entity_poly.entity_id
_entity_poly.type
_entity_poly.pdbx_seq_one_letter_code
_entity_poly.pdbx_strand_id
1 'polypeptide(L)'
;ARTKPSEGKIHDLYAKALALEDVEGTRLVIVAVDLIGINREMRDWLEKEVNRRYQFDPARLLVNASHTHCGPVLRKSRHSIYGNSFYGLTPEQIQQCHEYSEHLQQKLVQLIGEALDKPAPARLAYTHARAGFAMNRRLKTERGYHISPNPDGPVDHDVPVLRVDSPDGKLRAVLFGYACHNTTLSFYKFCGDYSGFAQQYLEEAHPGATAFFITGCGGDQNPYPRGTLTLAQQHGRALANGVEAALLSRAKQVHGPVQAVLETVTLEFAEPPS
;
A
#
# COMPACT_ATOMS: atom_id res chain seq x y z
N ALA A 1 -21.00 0.41 -10.49
CA ALA A 1 -20.26 -0.87 -10.44
C ALA A 1 -19.34 -0.95 -11.65
N ARG A 2 -18.19 -1.63 -11.56
CA ARG A 2 -17.35 -1.97 -12.72
C ARG A 2 -17.85 -3.30 -13.27
N THR A 3 -18.20 -3.35 -14.56
CA THR A 3 -18.90 -4.49 -15.18
C THR A 3 -18.17 -5.09 -16.39
N LYS A 4 -16.97 -4.58 -16.71
CA LYS A 4 -16.12 -5.06 -17.81
C LYS A 4 -14.63 -4.94 -17.44
N PRO A 5 -13.73 -5.59 -18.20
CA PRO A 5 -12.28 -5.46 -18.02
C PRO A 5 -11.73 -4.03 -18.17
N SER A 6 -10.47 -3.85 -17.80
CA SER A 6 -9.73 -2.60 -17.99
C SER A 6 -9.58 -2.25 -19.48
N GLU A 7 -9.63 -0.95 -19.79
CA GLU A 7 -9.50 -0.35 -21.12
C GLU A 7 -8.15 0.37 -21.30
N GLY A 8 -7.23 0.23 -20.34
CA GLY A 8 -5.89 0.80 -20.42
C GLY A 8 -5.35 1.20 -19.05
N LYS A 9 -4.39 2.13 -19.05
CA LYS A 9 -3.77 2.66 -17.83
C LYS A 9 -3.67 4.18 -17.91
N ILE A 10 -3.71 4.84 -16.77
CA ILE A 10 -3.26 6.23 -16.63
C ILE A 10 -1.75 6.25 -16.42
N HIS A 11 -1.26 5.38 -15.53
CA HIS A 11 0.15 5.14 -15.28
C HIS A 11 0.36 3.69 -14.86
N ASP A 12 1.62 3.25 -14.81
CA ASP A 12 1.96 1.91 -14.35
C ASP A 12 1.66 1.69 -12.86
N LEU A 13 1.38 0.44 -12.51
CA LEU A 13 1.29 -0.01 -11.14
C LEU A 13 2.66 -0.55 -10.74
N TYR A 14 3.14 -0.16 -9.57
CA TYR A 14 4.47 -0.53 -9.12
C TYR A 14 4.43 -1.49 -7.94
N ALA A 15 5.47 -2.31 -7.87
CA ALA A 15 5.92 -2.95 -6.65
C ALA A 15 7.31 -2.39 -6.34
N LYS A 16 7.53 -1.99 -5.09
CA LYS A 16 8.79 -1.41 -4.61
C LYS A 16 9.23 -2.18 -3.37
N ALA A 17 10.51 -2.47 -3.24
CA ALA A 17 11.07 -3.13 -2.07
C ALA A 17 12.16 -2.27 -1.44
N LEU A 18 12.14 -2.20 -0.11
CA LEU A 18 13.20 -1.63 0.72
C LEU A 18 13.72 -2.73 1.64
N ALA A 19 14.98 -3.09 1.49
CA ALA A 19 15.70 -3.91 2.45
C ALA A 19 16.49 -2.99 3.40
N LEU A 20 16.33 -3.23 4.71
CA LEU A 20 17.08 -2.57 5.77
C LEU A 20 17.90 -3.64 6.47
N GLU A 21 19.19 -3.37 6.67
CA GLU A 21 20.08 -4.21 7.46
C GLU A 21 20.60 -3.39 8.62
N ASP A 22 20.50 -3.92 9.84
CA ASP A 22 21.08 -3.29 11.02
C ASP A 22 22.56 -3.65 11.20
N VAL A 23 23.18 -3.08 12.24
CA VAL A 23 24.60 -3.28 12.53
C VAL A 23 24.95 -4.72 12.94
N GLU A 24 23.95 -5.54 13.28
CA GLU A 24 24.10 -6.96 13.63
C GLU A 24 23.89 -7.88 12.42
N GLY A 25 23.60 -7.32 11.24
CA GLY A 25 23.30 -8.07 10.02
C GLY A 25 21.86 -8.58 9.95
N THR A 26 20.97 -8.12 10.84
CA THR A 26 19.55 -8.46 10.78
C THR A 26 18.86 -7.68 9.67
N ARG A 27 18.27 -8.41 8.73
CA ARG A 27 17.61 -7.85 7.54
C ARG A 27 16.08 -7.81 7.71
N LEU A 28 15.48 -6.66 7.41
CA LEU A 28 14.03 -6.42 7.30
C LEU A 28 13.70 -6.01 5.87
N VAL A 29 12.65 -6.56 5.28
CA VAL A 29 12.19 -6.19 3.93
C VAL A 29 10.76 -5.67 3.99
N ILE A 30 10.56 -4.48 3.45
CA ILE A 30 9.24 -3.87 3.25
C ILE A 30 8.96 -3.81 1.76
N VAL A 31 7.86 -4.43 1.33
CA VAL A 31 7.36 -4.40 -0.04
C VAL A 31 6.07 -3.59 -0.07
N ALA A 32 6.03 -2.54 -0.88
CA ALA A 32 4.81 -1.78 -1.16
C ALA A 32 4.34 -2.07 -2.59
N VAL A 33 3.03 -2.35 -2.76
CA VAL A 33 2.44 -2.67 -4.05
C VAL A 33 1.18 -1.84 -4.34
N ASP A 34 1.02 -1.43 -5.60
CA ASP A 34 -0.20 -0.78 -6.10
C ASP A 34 -1.30 -1.80 -6.41
N LEU A 35 -1.82 -2.44 -5.37
CA LEU A 35 -2.89 -3.46 -5.45
C LEU A 35 -3.99 -3.18 -4.44
N ILE A 36 -5.15 -3.81 -4.63
CA ILE A 36 -6.24 -3.78 -3.65
C ILE A 36 -5.86 -4.49 -2.33
N GLY A 37 -5.00 -5.51 -2.40
CA GLY A 37 -4.62 -6.29 -1.24
C GLY A 37 -3.83 -7.52 -1.65
N ILE A 38 -3.15 -8.12 -0.67
CA ILE A 38 -2.45 -9.40 -0.82
C ILE A 38 -3.31 -10.47 -0.14
N ASN A 39 -3.68 -11.51 -0.87
CA ASN A 39 -4.42 -12.62 -0.29
C ASN A 39 -3.47 -13.59 0.43
N ARG A 40 -4.05 -14.46 1.28
CA ARG A 40 -3.31 -15.44 2.08
C ARG A 40 -2.43 -16.35 1.22
N GLU A 41 -2.97 -16.88 0.13
CA GLU A 41 -2.24 -17.76 -0.79
C GLU A 41 -0.98 -17.10 -1.38
N MET A 42 -1.09 -15.84 -1.80
CA MET A 42 0.04 -15.07 -2.32
C MET A 42 1.07 -14.81 -1.23
N ARG A 43 0.63 -14.43 -0.02
CA ARG A 43 1.50 -14.24 1.14
C ARG A 43 2.28 -15.51 1.48
N ASP A 44 1.59 -16.63 1.67
CA ASP A 44 2.20 -17.92 2.04
C ASP A 44 3.21 -18.40 0.99
N TRP A 45 2.88 -18.23 -0.29
CA TRP A 45 3.78 -18.58 -1.38
C TRP A 45 5.03 -17.70 -1.37
N LEU A 46 4.86 -16.39 -1.17
CA LEU A 46 5.97 -15.43 -1.14
C LEU A 46 6.93 -15.72 0.01
N GLU A 47 6.40 -15.98 1.22
CA GLU A 47 7.21 -16.36 2.39
C GLU A 47 8.06 -17.60 2.13
N LYS A 48 7.44 -18.67 1.63
CA LYS A 48 8.12 -19.92 1.32
C LYS A 48 9.23 -19.71 0.30
N GLU A 49 8.95 -18.97 -0.77
CA GLU A 49 9.90 -18.83 -1.87
C GLU A 49 11.04 -17.87 -1.54
N VAL A 50 10.77 -16.79 -0.80
CA VAL A 50 11.79 -15.87 -0.30
C VAL A 50 12.68 -16.55 0.73
N ASN A 51 12.11 -17.34 1.65
CA ASN A 51 12.90 -18.15 2.58
C ASN A 51 13.78 -19.15 1.84
N ARG A 52 13.20 -19.92 0.89
CA ARG A 52 13.93 -20.93 0.12
C ARG A 52 15.11 -20.34 -0.65
N ARG A 53 14.92 -19.20 -1.33
CA ARG A 53 15.94 -18.59 -2.19
C ARG A 53 17.00 -17.78 -1.43
N TYR A 54 16.59 -17.06 -0.38
CA TYR A 54 17.42 -16.04 0.27
C TYR A 54 17.71 -16.32 1.75
N GLN A 55 17.23 -17.46 2.28
CA GLN A 55 17.35 -17.84 3.70
C GLN A 55 16.82 -16.71 4.62
N PHE A 56 15.73 -16.10 4.20
CA PHE A 56 15.15 -14.93 4.85
C PHE A 56 13.97 -15.34 5.75
N ASP A 57 13.92 -14.78 6.95
CA ASP A 57 12.88 -15.05 7.94
C ASP A 57 11.56 -14.37 7.53
N PRO A 58 10.45 -15.12 7.34
CA PRO A 58 9.14 -14.56 7.03
C PRO A 58 8.65 -13.50 8.03
N ALA A 59 9.07 -13.57 9.30
CA ALA A 59 8.70 -12.57 10.30
C ALA A 59 9.23 -11.17 9.96
N ARG A 60 10.28 -11.09 9.15
CA ARG A 60 10.95 -9.85 8.73
C ARG A 60 10.50 -9.38 7.35
N LEU A 61 9.43 -9.95 6.79
CA LEU A 61 8.84 -9.56 5.51
C LEU A 61 7.50 -8.85 5.73
N LEU A 62 7.48 -7.54 5.54
CA LEU A 62 6.26 -6.75 5.50
C LEU A 62 5.81 -6.57 4.04
N VAL A 63 4.56 -6.90 3.73
CA VAL A 63 3.96 -6.65 2.40
C VAL A 63 2.74 -5.76 2.58
N ASN A 64 2.83 -4.53 2.07
CA ASN A 64 1.79 -3.51 2.10
C ASN A 64 1.17 -3.34 0.71
N ALA A 65 -0.15 -3.26 0.65
CA ALA A 65 -0.87 -2.86 -0.56
C ALA A 65 -1.45 -1.46 -0.35
N SER A 66 -1.36 -0.60 -1.36
CA SER A 66 -1.95 0.75 -1.31
C SER A 66 -3.48 0.75 -1.22
N HIS A 67 -4.10 -0.41 -1.42
CA HIS A 67 -5.55 -0.57 -1.47
C HIS A 67 -6.19 0.21 -2.64
N THR A 68 -5.46 0.37 -3.76
CA THR A 68 -6.05 0.96 -4.96
C THR A 68 -7.16 0.07 -5.50
N HIS A 69 -8.32 0.68 -5.73
CA HIS A 69 -9.42 0.00 -6.41
C HIS A 69 -9.22 -0.05 -7.92
N CYS A 70 -8.24 0.68 -8.48
CA CYS A 70 -7.91 0.69 -9.90
C CYS A 70 -6.78 -0.30 -10.27
N GLY A 71 -6.64 -1.39 -9.51
CA GLY A 71 -5.73 -2.51 -9.81
C GLY A 71 -6.41 -3.71 -10.51
N PRO A 72 -5.62 -4.70 -10.96
CA PRO A 72 -6.13 -5.95 -11.53
C PRO A 72 -6.78 -6.85 -10.45
N VAL A 73 -7.59 -7.81 -10.90
CA VAL A 73 -8.14 -8.85 -10.03
C VAL A 73 -7.08 -9.93 -9.81
N LEU A 74 -6.78 -10.23 -8.54
CA LEU A 74 -5.78 -11.25 -8.15
C LEU A 74 -6.39 -12.53 -7.58
N ARG A 75 -7.73 -12.60 -7.48
CA ARG A 75 -8.40 -13.68 -6.75
C ARG A 75 -8.55 -14.90 -7.64
N LYS A 76 -8.08 -16.05 -7.13
CA LYS A 76 -8.13 -17.37 -7.77
C LYS A 76 -9.48 -18.09 -7.62
N SER A 77 -10.40 -17.57 -6.81
CA SER A 77 -11.62 -18.27 -6.39
C SER A 77 -12.90 -17.61 -6.91
N ARG A 78 -13.84 -18.47 -7.34
CA ARG A 78 -15.24 -18.13 -7.69
C ARG A 78 -16.10 -17.78 -6.47
N HIS A 79 -15.58 -17.87 -5.25
CA HIS A 79 -16.35 -17.68 -4.02
C HIS A 79 -15.70 -16.62 -3.13
N SER A 80 -16.48 -15.59 -2.83
CA SER A 80 -16.27 -14.65 -1.74
C SER A 80 -16.39 -15.36 -0.37
N ILE A 81 -15.81 -14.77 0.68
CA ILE A 81 -16.20 -15.06 2.07
C ILE A 81 -17.71 -14.82 2.32
N TYR A 82 -18.38 -14.14 1.40
CA TYR A 82 -19.82 -13.90 1.35
C TYR A 82 -20.57 -14.82 0.36
N GLY A 83 -20.01 -15.97 -0.02
CA GLY A 83 -20.73 -17.03 -0.75
C GLY A 83 -20.95 -16.84 -2.26
N ASN A 84 -20.78 -15.64 -2.83
CA ASN A 84 -20.95 -15.36 -4.27
C ASN A 84 -19.64 -15.08 -5.02
N SER A 85 -19.61 -15.32 -6.33
CA SER A 85 -18.54 -14.84 -7.22
C SER A 85 -18.58 -13.32 -7.28
N PHE A 86 -17.53 -12.65 -6.78
CA PHE A 86 -17.44 -11.19 -6.72
C PHE A 86 -17.66 -10.50 -8.08
N TYR A 87 -17.31 -11.17 -9.18
CA TYR A 87 -17.17 -10.53 -10.48
C TYR A 87 -17.82 -11.32 -11.64
N GLY A 88 -18.41 -12.50 -11.38
CA GLY A 88 -19.05 -13.30 -12.44
C GLY A 88 -18.08 -13.68 -13.58
N LEU A 89 -16.81 -13.92 -13.26
CA LEU A 89 -15.75 -14.14 -14.26
C LEU A 89 -16.00 -15.38 -15.12
N THR A 90 -15.68 -15.27 -16.41
CA THR A 90 -15.63 -16.43 -17.32
C THR A 90 -14.42 -17.33 -17.01
N PRO A 91 -14.41 -18.60 -17.43
CA PRO A 91 -13.24 -19.48 -17.27
C PRO A 91 -11.94 -18.87 -17.83
N GLU A 92 -12.01 -18.19 -18.96
CA GLU A 92 -10.86 -17.54 -19.60
C GLU A 92 -10.33 -16.38 -18.74
N GLN A 93 -11.23 -15.57 -18.17
CA GLN A 93 -10.85 -14.48 -17.28
C GLN A 93 -10.25 -14.99 -15.95
N ILE A 94 -10.75 -16.12 -15.45
CA ILE A 94 -10.15 -16.80 -14.29
C ILE A 94 -8.71 -17.19 -14.63
N GLN A 95 -8.49 -17.86 -15.77
CA GLN A 95 -7.17 -18.27 -16.23
C GLN A 95 -6.20 -17.07 -16.38
N GLN A 96 -6.67 -15.95 -16.96
CA GLN A 96 -5.88 -14.71 -17.03
C GLN A 96 -5.48 -14.18 -15.65
N CYS A 97 -6.37 -14.26 -14.66
CA CYS A 97 -6.06 -13.85 -13.29
C CYS A 97 -5.01 -14.78 -12.66
N HIS A 98 -5.04 -16.07 -12.96
CA HIS A 98 -4.02 -17.03 -12.49
C HIS A 98 -2.65 -16.71 -13.07
N GLU A 99 -2.55 -16.58 -14.39
CA GLU A 99 -1.29 -16.26 -15.08
C GLU A 99 -0.69 -14.94 -14.60
N TYR A 100 -1.53 -13.90 -14.45
CA TYR A 100 -1.08 -12.63 -13.90
C TYR A 100 -0.55 -12.77 -12.47
N SER A 101 -1.26 -13.53 -11.62
CA SER A 101 -0.88 -13.72 -10.21
C SER A 101 0.43 -14.49 -10.08
N GLU A 102 0.66 -15.51 -10.89
CA GLU A 102 1.90 -16.29 -10.90
C GLU A 102 3.09 -15.45 -11.39
N HIS A 103 2.89 -14.66 -12.45
CA HIS A 103 3.91 -13.75 -12.95
C HIS A 103 4.27 -12.67 -11.92
N LEU A 104 3.26 -12.08 -11.27
CA LEU A 104 3.45 -11.11 -10.21
C LEU A 104 4.22 -11.71 -9.03
N GLN A 105 3.85 -12.93 -8.60
CA GLN A 105 4.54 -13.67 -7.54
C GLN A 105 6.04 -13.81 -7.82
N GLN A 106 6.42 -14.24 -9.03
CA GLN A 106 7.83 -14.36 -9.42
C GLN A 106 8.55 -13.00 -9.42
N LYS A 107 7.89 -11.96 -9.94
CA LYS A 107 8.44 -10.59 -9.93
C LYS A 107 8.69 -10.08 -8.52
N LEU A 108 7.78 -10.33 -7.58
CA LEU A 108 7.93 -9.89 -6.19
C LEU A 108 9.12 -10.60 -5.51
N VAL A 109 9.29 -11.90 -5.73
CA VAL A 109 10.46 -12.64 -5.19
C VAL A 109 11.76 -12.10 -5.76
N GLN A 110 11.82 -11.88 -7.07
CA GLN A 110 13.00 -11.30 -7.71
C GLN A 110 13.31 -9.90 -7.15
N LEU A 111 12.29 -9.05 -7.06
CA LEU A 111 12.43 -7.69 -6.52
C LEU A 111 12.97 -7.69 -5.08
N ILE A 112 12.52 -8.62 -4.25
CA ILE A 112 13.03 -8.80 -2.87
C ILE A 112 14.51 -9.18 -2.90
N GLY A 113 14.91 -10.13 -3.75
CA GLY A 113 16.31 -10.50 -3.94
C GLY A 113 17.18 -9.32 -4.37
N GLU A 114 16.73 -8.56 -5.38
CA GLU A 114 17.44 -7.39 -5.87
C GLU A 114 17.62 -6.30 -4.81
N ALA A 115 16.66 -6.16 -3.88
CA ALA A 115 16.78 -5.24 -2.75
C ALA A 115 17.78 -5.76 -1.70
N LEU A 116 17.80 -7.07 -1.44
CA LEU A 116 18.74 -7.70 -0.51
C LEU A 116 20.19 -7.65 -1.02
N ASP A 117 20.40 -7.72 -2.34
CA ASP A 117 21.73 -7.80 -2.96
C ASP A 117 22.41 -6.42 -3.18
N LYS A 118 21.77 -5.32 -2.79
CA LYS A 118 22.28 -3.94 -2.98
C LYS A 118 22.39 -3.15 -1.67
N PRO A 119 23.05 -3.68 -0.62
CA PRO A 119 23.21 -2.96 0.63
C PRO A 119 24.09 -1.73 0.43
N ALA A 120 23.72 -0.63 1.08
CA ALA A 120 24.54 0.57 1.14
C ALA A 120 24.29 1.31 2.45
N PRO A 121 25.31 1.92 3.09
CA PRO A 121 25.14 2.63 4.35
C PRO A 121 24.05 3.71 4.24
N ALA A 122 23.21 3.83 5.26
CA ALA A 122 22.11 4.79 5.30
C ALA A 122 21.84 5.28 6.73
N ARG A 123 21.16 6.42 6.84
CA ARG A 123 20.63 6.98 8.10
C ARG A 123 19.11 6.99 8.01
N LEU A 124 18.44 6.53 9.06
CA LEU A 124 16.99 6.52 9.14
C LEU A 124 16.50 7.58 10.13
N ALA A 125 15.45 8.29 9.74
CA ALA A 125 14.85 9.30 10.58
C ALA A 125 13.32 9.28 10.44
N TYR A 126 12.63 9.41 11.56
CA TYR A 126 11.18 9.52 11.62
C TYR A 126 10.76 10.98 11.78
N THR A 127 9.75 11.36 11.00
CA THR A 127 9.07 12.66 11.06
C THR A 127 7.58 12.43 10.86
N HIS A 128 6.76 13.46 11.10
CA HIS A 128 5.36 13.43 10.72
C HIS A 128 4.86 14.83 10.39
N ALA A 129 3.81 14.88 9.57
CA ALA A 129 3.04 16.09 9.30
C ALA A 129 1.57 15.70 9.11
N ARG A 130 0.81 16.45 8.32
CA ARG A 130 -0.63 16.22 8.12
C ARG A 130 -1.06 16.44 6.67
N ALA A 131 -2.12 15.75 6.26
CA ALA A 131 -2.85 16.00 5.01
C ALA A 131 -4.37 15.94 5.23
N GLY A 132 -5.12 16.81 4.55
CA GLY A 132 -6.53 17.07 4.84
C GLY A 132 -7.48 16.78 3.68
N PHE A 133 -7.59 15.52 3.24
CA PHE A 133 -8.60 15.12 2.24
C PHE A 133 -9.35 13.82 2.58
N ALA A 134 -8.88 13.07 3.57
CA ALA A 134 -9.65 11.98 4.15
C ALA A 134 -10.91 12.51 4.82
N MET A 135 -12.00 11.77 4.66
CA MET A 135 -13.31 12.06 5.25
C MET A 135 -13.91 10.75 5.75
N ASN A 136 -14.43 10.77 6.97
CA ASN A 136 -15.14 9.63 7.52
C ASN A 136 -16.37 9.33 6.64
N ARG A 137 -16.60 8.05 6.31
CA ARG A 137 -17.68 7.60 5.43
C ARG A 137 -18.85 6.96 6.18
N ARG A 138 -18.88 7.02 7.51
CA ARG A 138 -19.88 6.38 8.38
C ARG A 138 -20.82 7.44 8.94
N LEU A 139 -21.76 7.89 8.12
CA LEU A 139 -22.78 8.85 8.56
C LEU A 139 -23.87 8.14 9.36
N LYS A 140 -24.13 8.60 10.58
CA LYS A 140 -25.25 8.12 11.39
C LYS A 140 -26.54 8.77 10.91
N THR A 141 -27.57 7.95 10.73
CA THR A 141 -28.94 8.36 10.38
C THR A 141 -29.92 7.70 11.35
N GLU A 142 -31.20 8.06 11.28
CA GLU A 142 -32.28 7.38 12.03
C GLU A 142 -32.37 5.87 11.73
N ARG A 143 -31.94 5.44 10.52
CA ARG A 143 -31.96 4.04 10.07
C ARG A 143 -30.64 3.30 10.32
N GLY A 144 -29.73 3.89 11.09
CA GLY A 144 -28.40 3.35 11.34
C GLY A 144 -27.32 4.04 10.50
N TYR A 145 -26.22 3.33 10.20
CA TYR A 145 -25.07 3.90 9.50
C TYR A 145 -25.17 3.75 7.99
N HIS A 146 -24.98 4.85 7.27
CA HIS A 146 -24.90 4.88 5.81
C HIS A 146 -23.47 5.17 5.35
N ILE A 147 -23.10 4.61 4.18
CA ILE A 147 -21.85 4.97 3.51
C ILE A 147 -22.03 6.32 2.84
N SER A 148 -21.70 7.40 3.55
CA SER A 148 -21.84 8.79 3.12
C SER A 148 -20.82 9.65 3.87
N PRO A 149 -20.35 10.79 3.31
CA PRO A 149 -19.47 11.70 4.03
C PRO A 149 -20.06 12.08 5.39
N ASN A 150 -19.23 11.98 6.44
CA ASN A 150 -19.55 12.33 7.80
C ASN A 150 -18.49 13.33 8.31
N PRO A 151 -18.76 14.65 8.22
CA PRO A 151 -17.81 15.68 8.65
C PRO A 151 -17.57 15.67 10.17
N ASP A 152 -18.49 15.10 10.95
CA ASP A 152 -18.38 14.98 12.41
C ASP A 152 -17.73 13.66 12.85
N GLY A 153 -17.39 12.78 11.89
CA GLY A 153 -16.76 11.50 12.17
C GLY A 153 -15.25 11.64 12.45
N PRO A 154 -14.64 10.70 13.19
CA PRO A 154 -13.20 10.74 13.44
C PRO A 154 -12.43 10.55 12.12
N VAL A 155 -11.35 11.32 11.97
CA VAL A 155 -10.42 11.22 10.84
C VAL A 155 -9.00 11.31 11.38
N ASP A 156 -8.15 10.36 10.97
CA ASP A 156 -6.72 10.44 11.19
C ASP A 156 -6.07 11.19 10.01
N HIS A 157 -5.58 12.39 10.30
CA HIS A 157 -4.94 13.28 9.32
C HIS A 157 -3.41 13.17 9.34
N ASP A 158 -2.83 12.31 10.17
CA ASP A 158 -1.39 12.21 10.32
C ASP A 158 -0.75 11.61 9.07
N VAL A 159 0.40 12.17 8.71
CA VAL A 159 1.28 11.69 7.63
C VAL A 159 2.61 11.32 8.29
N PRO A 160 2.73 10.08 8.82
CA PRO A 160 4.00 9.59 9.34
C PRO A 160 4.97 9.36 8.18
N VAL A 161 6.24 9.73 8.37
CA VAL A 161 7.28 9.63 7.34
C VAL A 161 8.54 9.01 7.93
N LEU A 162 9.01 7.92 7.30
CA LEU A 162 10.34 7.36 7.51
C LEU A 162 11.23 7.77 6.34
N ARG A 163 12.22 8.60 6.64
CA ARG A 163 13.23 9.08 5.71
C ARG A 163 14.45 8.16 5.74
N VAL A 164 14.98 7.79 4.58
CA VAL A 164 16.20 7.00 4.41
C VAL A 164 17.20 7.81 3.59
N ASP A 165 18.26 8.27 4.24
CA ASP A 165 19.30 9.10 3.64
C ASP A 165 20.60 8.35 3.43
N SER A 166 21.35 8.69 2.38
CA SER A 166 22.78 8.34 2.33
C SER A 166 23.58 9.08 3.42
N PRO A 167 24.83 8.65 3.66
CA PRO A 167 25.73 9.35 4.58
C PRO A 167 26.01 10.81 4.18
N ASP A 168 25.86 11.16 2.90
CA ASP A 168 26.00 12.51 2.35
C ASP A 168 24.74 13.39 2.52
N GLY A 169 23.67 12.86 3.13
CA GLY A 169 22.40 13.55 3.35
C GLY A 169 21.43 13.54 2.18
N LYS A 170 21.75 12.85 1.06
CA LYS A 170 20.81 12.69 -0.06
C LYS A 170 19.71 11.68 0.28
N LEU A 171 18.47 12.03 -0.04
CA LEU A 171 17.33 11.12 0.12
C LEU A 171 17.44 9.93 -0.85
N ARG A 172 17.40 8.71 -0.33
CA ARG A 172 17.36 7.46 -1.12
C ARG A 172 15.99 6.82 -1.15
N ALA A 173 15.27 6.89 -0.05
CA ALA A 173 13.90 6.40 0.03
C ALA A 173 13.09 7.19 1.04
N VAL A 174 11.79 7.25 0.80
CA VAL A 174 10.82 7.83 1.74
C VAL A 174 9.62 6.90 1.83
N LEU A 175 9.33 6.39 3.03
CA LEU A 175 8.08 5.69 3.31
C LEU A 175 7.14 6.67 4.00
N PHE A 176 5.91 6.75 3.54
CA PHE A 176 4.93 7.67 4.09
C PHE A 176 3.56 7.00 4.24
N GLY A 177 2.89 7.30 5.34
CA GLY A 177 1.58 6.76 5.66
C GLY A 177 0.43 7.73 5.42
N TYR A 178 -0.76 7.20 5.14
CA TYR A 178 -2.01 7.95 5.26
C TYR A 178 -3.20 7.02 5.49
N ALA A 179 -4.11 7.38 6.39
CA ALA A 179 -5.29 6.59 6.75
C ALA A 179 -6.48 6.90 5.83
N CYS A 180 -6.42 6.46 4.56
CA CYS A 180 -7.50 6.71 3.59
C CYS A 180 -7.58 5.64 2.49
N HIS A 181 -8.78 5.21 2.10
CA HIS A 181 -8.96 4.32 0.95
C HIS A 181 -8.52 4.97 -0.36
N ASN A 182 -7.77 4.26 -1.20
CA ASN A 182 -7.44 4.67 -2.58
C ASN A 182 -8.66 4.46 -3.51
N THR A 183 -9.70 5.29 -3.29
CA THR A 183 -11.03 5.23 -3.94
C THR A 183 -11.48 6.58 -4.50
N THR A 184 -10.56 7.44 -4.91
CA THR A 184 -10.93 8.66 -5.62
C THR A 184 -11.58 8.33 -6.96
N LEU A 185 -11.13 7.22 -7.58
CA LEU A 185 -11.49 6.81 -8.93
C LEU A 185 -12.35 5.53 -8.95
N SER A 186 -13.18 5.40 -9.98
CA SER A 186 -14.02 4.22 -10.22
C SER A 186 -14.15 3.86 -11.71
N PHE A 187 -13.19 4.28 -12.53
CA PHE A 187 -13.17 4.07 -13.99
C PHE A 187 -12.56 2.71 -14.40
N TYR A 188 -12.38 2.50 -15.70
CA TYR A 188 -11.85 1.28 -16.30
C TYR A 188 -10.38 1.38 -16.70
N LYS A 189 -9.57 2.21 -16.04
CA LYS A 189 -8.12 2.31 -16.31
C LYS A 189 -7.31 1.94 -15.09
N PHE A 190 -6.17 1.28 -15.28
CA PHE A 190 -5.23 1.02 -14.20
C PHE A 190 -4.61 2.33 -13.68
N CYS A 191 -4.57 2.47 -12.35
CA CYS A 191 -4.07 3.66 -11.67
C CYS A 191 -3.79 3.33 -10.19
N GLY A 192 -2.79 3.97 -9.60
CA GLY A 192 -2.46 3.90 -8.17
C GLY A 192 -3.34 4.82 -7.31
N ASP A 193 -4.32 5.51 -7.91
CA ASP A 193 -5.15 6.54 -7.28
C ASP A 193 -4.26 7.65 -6.66
N TYR A 194 -4.75 8.36 -5.64
CA TYR A 194 -4.01 9.47 -5.04
C TYR A 194 -2.63 9.05 -4.51
N SER A 195 -2.47 7.82 -3.99
CA SER A 195 -1.17 7.37 -3.46
C SER A 195 -0.15 7.13 -4.57
N GLY A 196 -0.60 6.67 -5.74
CA GLY A 196 0.25 6.57 -6.94
C GLY A 196 0.77 7.94 -7.38
N PHE A 197 -0.12 8.94 -7.45
CA PHE A 197 0.29 10.31 -7.77
C PHE A 197 1.20 10.93 -6.70
N ALA A 198 0.94 10.69 -5.41
CA ALA A 198 1.80 11.17 -4.34
C ALA A 198 3.23 10.62 -4.47
N GLN A 199 3.37 9.32 -4.75
CA GLN A 199 4.68 8.70 -5.01
C GLN A 199 5.39 9.36 -6.20
N GLN A 200 4.70 9.53 -7.33
CA GLN A 200 5.28 10.17 -8.53
C GLN A 200 5.77 11.59 -8.23
N TYR A 201 4.97 12.40 -7.53
CA TYR A 201 5.34 13.77 -7.20
C TYR A 201 6.55 13.86 -6.26
N LEU A 202 6.68 12.91 -5.32
CA LEU A 202 7.85 12.83 -4.45
C LEU A 202 9.11 12.38 -5.21
N GLU A 203 8.97 11.44 -6.12
CA GLU A 203 10.09 10.95 -6.95
C GLU A 203 10.55 12.00 -7.98
N GLU A 204 9.63 12.82 -8.49
CA GLU A 204 9.92 14.00 -9.31
C GLU A 204 10.66 15.08 -8.51
N ALA A 205 10.22 15.35 -7.28
CA ALA A 205 10.81 16.36 -6.39
C ALA A 205 12.19 15.94 -5.85
N HIS A 206 12.42 14.64 -5.66
CA HIS A 206 13.67 14.08 -5.14
C HIS A 206 14.28 13.04 -6.11
N PRO A 207 14.91 13.48 -7.22
CA PRO A 207 15.46 12.58 -8.23
C PRO A 207 16.44 11.54 -7.66
N GLY A 208 16.09 10.27 -7.88
CA GLY A 208 16.84 9.10 -7.40
C GLY A 208 16.41 8.57 -6.04
N ALA A 209 15.43 9.20 -5.39
CA ALA A 209 14.73 8.61 -4.25
C ALA A 209 13.59 7.71 -4.72
N THR A 210 13.30 6.65 -3.96
CA THR A 210 12.12 5.81 -4.16
C THR A 210 11.06 6.13 -3.10
N ALA A 211 9.84 6.44 -3.51
CA ALA A 211 8.74 6.78 -2.60
C ALA A 211 7.81 5.58 -2.38
N PHE A 212 7.49 5.26 -1.12
CA PHE A 212 6.67 4.13 -0.72
C PHE A 212 5.45 4.60 0.05
N PHE A 213 4.25 4.31 -0.46
CA PHE A 213 3.03 4.53 0.30
C PHE A 213 2.74 3.35 1.23
N ILE A 214 2.41 3.63 2.49
CA ILE A 214 2.00 2.65 3.50
C ILE A 214 0.56 2.97 3.95
N THR A 215 -0.34 1.98 3.87
CA THR A 215 -1.74 2.20 4.22
C THR A 215 -1.90 2.31 5.75
N GLY A 216 -2.48 3.42 6.22
CA GLY A 216 -2.85 3.59 7.63
C GLY A 216 -4.20 2.95 7.97
N CYS A 217 -4.72 3.23 9.18
CA CYS A 217 -6.00 2.72 9.67
C CYS A 217 -7.22 3.41 9.00
N GLY A 218 -7.33 3.33 7.67
CA GLY A 218 -8.31 4.08 6.86
C GLY A 218 -9.63 3.36 6.58
N GLY A 219 -10.03 2.36 7.38
CA GLY A 219 -11.17 1.47 7.11
C GLY A 219 -12.52 2.18 6.85
N ASP A 220 -12.72 3.30 7.52
CA ASP A 220 -13.89 4.16 7.43
C ASP A 220 -13.58 5.52 6.76
N GLN A 221 -12.45 5.65 6.08
CA GLN A 221 -11.97 6.91 5.50
C GLN A 221 -11.96 6.83 3.97
N ASN A 222 -12.65 7.75 3.31
CA ASN A 222 -12.61 7.94 1.85
C ASN A 222 -11.98 9.29 1.48
N PRO A 223 -11.40 9.45 0.28
CA PRO A 223 -11.02 10.76 -0.23
C PRO A 223 -12.27 11.59 -0.50
N TYR A 224 -12.24 12.88 -0.15
CA TYR A 224 -13.33 13.79 -0.40
C TYR A 224 -12.83 15.18 -0.84
N PRO A 225 -13.40 15.77 -1.92
CA PRO A 225 -14.36 15.15 -2.87
C PRO A 225 -13.70 14.06 -3.72
N ARG A 226 -14.49 13.28 -4.47
CA ARG A 226 -13.98 12.19 -5.33
C ARG A 226 -14.74 12.08 -6.64
N GLY A 227 -14.19 11.33 -7.60
CA GLY A 227 -14.87 10.98 -8.85
C GLY A 227 -14.16 11.41 -10.13
N THR A 228 -13.09 12.20 -10.06
CA THR A 228 -12.33 12.64 -11.24
C THR A 228 -10.84 12.37 -11.10
N LEU A 229 -10.14 12.25 -12.23
CA LEU A 229 -8.69 12.12 -12.28
C LEU A 229 -7.98 13.33 -11.65
N THR A 230 -8.49 14.53 -11.91
CA THR A 230 -7.98 15.77 -11.34
C THR A 230 -8.04 15.75 -9.82
N LEU A 231 -9.12 15.22 -9.22
CA LEU A 231 -9.21 15.07 -7.77
C LEU A 231 -8.18 14.09 -7.23
N ALA A 232 -7.92 12.97 -7.93
CA ALA A 232 -6.88 12.02 -7.51
C ALA A 232 -5.48 12.65 -7.54
N GLN A 233 -5.20 13.45 -8.57
CA GLN A 233 -3.96 14.23 -8.66
C GLN A 233 -3.86 15.29 -7.56
N GLN A 234 -4.94 16.00 -7.24
CA GLN A 234 -4.97 17.00 -6.17
C GLN A 234 -4.74 16.37 -4.79
N HIS A 235 -5.39 15.25 -4.50
CA HIS A 235 -5.18 14.49 -3.26
C HIS A 235 -3.76 13.94 -3.17
N GLY A 236 -3.22 13.43 -4.29
CA GLY A 236 -1.83 13.00 -4.37
C GLY A 236 -0.85 14.14 -4.09
N ARG A 237 -1.11 15.33 -4.64
CA ARG A 237 -0.31 16.53 -4.37
C ARG A 237 -0.44 16.99 -2.91
N ALA A 238 -1.63 16.96 -2.34
CA ALA A 238 -1.86 17.30 -0.94
C ALA A 238 -1.08 16.37 -0.01
N LEU A 239 -1.09 15.06 -0.28
CA LEU A 239 -0.31 14.08 0.48
C LEU A 239 1.21 14.29 0.30
N ALA A 240 1.68 14.47 -0.94
CA ALA A 240 3.09 14.75 -1.22
C ALA A 240 3.56 16.02 -0.49
N ASN A 241 2.78 17.10 -0.51
CA ASN A 241 3.09 18.32 0.25
C ASN A 241 3.15 18.07 1.76
N GLY A 242 2.28 17.20 2.29
CA GLY A 242 2.35 16.76 3.68
C GLY A 242 3.68 16.06 3.98
N VAL A 243 4.13 15.18 3.09
CA VAL A 243 5.44 14.51 3.21
C VAL A 243 6.58 15.52 3.13
N GLU A 244 6.57 16.46 2.17
CA GLU A 244 7.60 17.52 2.08
C GLU A 244 7.66 18.37 3.35
N ALA A 245 6.51 18.72 3.93
CA ALA A 245 6.47 19.43 5.21
C ALA A 245 7.07 18.60 6.35
N ALA A 246 6.83 17.28 6.37
CA ALA A 246 7.44 16.39 7.35
C ALA A 246 8.97 16.33 7.19
N LEU A 247 9.48 16.29 5.95
CA LEU A 247 10.93 16.24 5.66
C LEU A 247 11.71 17.48 6.11
N LEU A 248 11.03 18.63 6.32
CA LEU A 248 11.61 19.86 6.87
C LEU A 248 11.61 19.90 8.40
N SER A 249 10.80 19.05 9.04
CA SER A 249 10.64 19.05 10.49
C SER A 249 11.84 18.42 11.21
N ARG A 250 11.94 18.66 12.53
CA ARG A 250 13.01 18.06 13.35
C ARG A 250 12.81 16.54 13.40
N ALA A 251 13.71 15.81 12.76
CA ALA A 251 13.64 14.36 12.70
C ALA A 251 14.11 13.67 13.99
N LYS A 252 13.39 12.61 14.37
CA LYS A 252 13.81 11.64 15.39
C LYS A 252 14.64 10.56 14.70
N GLN A 253 15.92 10.42 15.07
CA GLN A 253 16.76 9.36 14.52
C GLN A 253 16.23 7.97 14.90
N VAL A 254 16.31 7.03 13.96
CA VAL A 254 15.91 5.64 14.14
C VAL A 254 17.17 4.79 14.12
N HIS A 255 17.32 3.94 15.13
CA HIS A 255 18.45 3.05 15.32
C HIS A 255 17.95 1.62 15.59
N GLY A 256 18.81 0.64 15.33
CA GLY A 256 18.53 -0.76 15.64
C GLY A 256 18.69 -1.10 17.13
N PRO A 257 18.63 -2.40 17.47
CA PRO A 257 18.51 -3.53 16.55
C PRO A 257 17.10 -3.65 15.96
N VAL A 258 17.00 -4.29 14.79
CA VAL A 258 15.73 -4.65 14.17
C VAL A 258 15.14 -5.84 14.93
N GLN A 259 13.89 -5.70 15.34
CA GLN A 259 13.10 -6.77 15.95
C GLN A 259 11.82 -6.99 15.13
N ALA A 260 11.48 -8.25 14.91
CA ALA A 260 10.27 -8.62 14.19
C ALA A 260 9.67 -9.91 14.78
N VAL A 261 8.35 -9.96 14.86
CA VAL A 261 7.58 -11.10 15.36
C VAL A 261 6.43 -11.33 14.40
N LEU A 262 6.15 -12.60 14.12
CA LEU A 262 5.01 -13.02 13.32
C LEU A 262 4.27 -14.13 14.04
N GLU A 263 2.97 -13.93 14.22
CA GLU A 263 2.08 -14.91 14.83
C GLU A 263 0.82 -15.03 13.97
N THR A 264 0.29 -16.25 13.86
CA THR A 264 -1.02 -16.49 13.25
C THR A 264 -2.05 -16.64 14.36
N VAL A 265 -3.06 -15.77 14.35
CA VAL A 265 -4.16 -15.78 15.32
C VAL A 265 -5.45 -16.19 14.63
N THR A 266 -6.22 -17.09 15.25
CA THR A 266 -7.58 -17.43 14.82
C THR A 266 -8.54 -16.34 15.28
N LEU A 267 -9.26 -15.73 14.33
CA LEU A 267 -10.34 -14.79 14.62
C LEU A 267 -11.67 -15.50 14.39
N GLU A 268 -12.38 -15.80 15.48
CA GLU A 268 -13.73 -16.34 15.40
C GLU A 268 -14.68 -15.28 14.81
N PHE A 269 -15.48 -15.67 13.82
CA PHE A 269 -16.51 -14.77 13.31
C PHE A 269 -17.59 -14.57 14.38
N ALA A 270 -18.06 -13.33 14.54
CA ALA A 270 -19.30 -13.09 15.26
C ALA A 270 -20.47 -13.76 14.52
N GLU A 271 -21.50 -14.17 15.27
CA GLU A 271 -22.75 -14.59 14.64
C GLU A 271 -23.25 -13.47 13.71
N PRO A 272 -23.63 -13.79 12.45
CA PRO A 272 -24.20 -12.80 11.55
C PRO A 272 -25.41 -12.13 12.22
N PRO A 273 -25.58 -10.80 12.08
CA PRO A 273 -26.76 -10.13 12.61
C PRO A 273 -28.03 -10.77 12.02
N SER A 274 -28.98 -11.12 12.90
CA SER A 274 -30.32 -11.61 12.58
C SER A 274 -31.18 -10.53 11.92
#